data_AF-A0A927P4V9-F1
#
_entry.id   AF-A0A927P4V9-F1
#
_cell.length_a   1.000
_cell.length_b   1.000
_cell.length_c   1.000
_cell.angle_alpha   90.00
_cell.angle_beta   90.00
_cell.angle_gamma   90.00
#
_symmetry.space_group_name_H-M   'P 1'
#
loop_
_entity.id
_entity.type
_entity.pdbx_description
1 polymer ?
#
loop_
_entity_poly.entity_id
_entity_poly.type
_entity_poly.pdbx_seq_one_letter_code
_entity_poly.pdbx_strand_id
1 'polypeptide(L)'
;MNNRCLIAIFVLLVLITVFIWGNSVLPTEKSGKLSAGFEEWLAGLFGLEELPFDVRKAAHFCEYAAFGFLISVFAVLRKRLTPVYLFCYISTGLFVSVVDESIQILSLRGPMVADVLLDFAGFLLGFGIFFLLHRIFRPKRAQ
;
A
#
# COMPACT_ATOMS: atom_id res chain seq x y z
N MET A 1 26.87 -1.61 -6.23
CA MET A 1 25.46 -1.49 -5.78
C MET A 1 25.52 -0.76 -4.45
N ASN A 2 24.92 0.43 -4.33
CA ASN A 2 25.05 1.21 -3.09
C ASN A 2 24.23 0.56 -1.99
N ASN A 3 24.89 -0.17 -1.08
CA ASN A 3 24.24 -0.83 0.05
C ASN A 3 23.39 0.14 0.87
N ARG A 4 23.78 1.41 0.94
CA ARG A 4 23.01 2.48 1.59
C ARG A 4 21.62 2.68 1.00
N CYS A 5 21.48 2.73 -0.33
CA CYS A 5 20.17 2.87 -0.99
C CYS A 5 19.29 1.64 -0.74
N LEU A 6 19.90 0.45 -0.79
CA LEU A 6 19.17 -0.79 -0.53
C LEU A 6 18.63 -0.83 0.90
N ILE A 7 19.47 -0.50 1.88
CA ILE A 7 19.11 -0.45 3.29
C ILE A 7 18.02 0.61 3.52
N ALA A 8 18.15 1.79 2.92
CA ALA A 8 17.14 2.85 3.04
C ALA A 8 15.76 2.40 2.52
N ILE A 9 15.69 1.77 1.34
CA ILE A 9 14.42 1.24 0.80
C ILE A 9 13.87 0.12 1.68
N PHE A 10 14.72 -0.76 2.20
CA PHE A 10 14.29 -1.81 3.12
C PHE A 10 13.71 -1.23 4.42
N VAL A 11 14.35 -0.19 4.99
CA VAL A 11 13.84 0.52 6.17
C VAL A 11 12.49 1.17 5.85
N LEU A 12 12.33 1.82 4.70
CA LEU A 12 11.06 2.40 4.28
C LEU A 12 9.96 1.35 4.13
N LEU A 13 10.28 0.16 3.60
CA LEU A 13 9.34 -0.97 3.53
C LEU A 13 8.88 -1.42 4.91
N VAL A 14 9.79 -1.51 5.88
CA VAL A 14 9.41 -1.84 7.26
C VAL A 14 8.54 -0.75 7.86
N LEU A 15 8.92 0.52 7.69
CA LEU A 15 8.18 1.67 8.23
C LEU A 15 6.76 1.75 7.68
N ILE A 16 6.56 1.58 6.37
CA ILE A 16 5.23 1.63 5.78
C ILE A 16 4.38 0.43 6.22
N THR A 17 4.96 -0.77 6.37
CA THR A 17 4.21 -1.93 6.90
C THR A 17 3.78 -1.70 8.35
N VAL A 18 4.67 -1.18 9.20
CA VAL A 18 4.34 -0.83 10.59
C VAL A 18 3.28 0.27 10.65
N PHE A 19 3.33 1.24 9.73
CA PHE A 19 2.33 2.30 9.63
C PHE A 19 0.95 1.77 9.26
N ILE A 20 0.85 0.93 8.21
CA ILE A 20 -0.41 0.27 7.80
C ILE A 20 -1.02 -0.50 8.96
N TRP A 21 -0.25 -1.41 9.57
CA TRP A 21 -0.73 -2.22 10.69
C TRP A 21 -1.05 -1.39 11.93
N GLY A 22 -0.28 -0.33 12.18
CA GLY A 22 -0.52 0.60 13.28
C GLY A 22 -1.87 1.29 13.17
N ASN A 23 -2.27 1.70 11.96
CA ASN A 23 -3.59 2.26 11.68
C ASN A 23 -4.70 1.21 11.91
N SER A 24 -4.44 -0.06 11.59
CA SER A 24 -5.38 -1.16 11.81
C SER A 24 -5.58 -1.54 13.28
N VAL A 25 -4.54 -1.41 14.12
CA VAL A 25 -4.62 -1.64 15.58
C VAL A 25 -5.47 -0.57 16.29
N LEU A 26 -5.51 0.66 15.76
CA LEU A 26 -6.21 1.75 16.43
C LEU A 26 -7.74 1.54 16.41
N PRO A 27 -8.42 1.66 17.58
CA PRO A 27 -9.88 1.56 17.65
C PRO A 27 -10.56 2.57 16.73
N THR A 28 -11.68 2.15 16.13
CA THR A 28 -12.44 2.93 15.14
C THR A 28 -12.87 4.29 15.68
N GLU A 29 -13.01 4.47 17.00
CA GLU A 29 -13.35 5.79 17.57
C GLU A 29 -12.24 6.85 17.46
N LYS A 30 -10.97 6.44 17.46
CA LYS A 30 -9.84 7.38 17.33
C LYS A 30 -9.46 7.60 15.87
N SER A 31 -9.41 6.53 15.07
CA SER A 31 -9.15 6.66 13.62
C SER A 31 -10.34 7.28 12.89
N GLY A 32 -11.56 6.92 13.29
CA GLY A 32 -12.82 7.42 12.73
C GLY A 32 -13.05 8.91 12.95
N LYS A 33 -12.61 9.49 14.07
CA LYS A 33 -12.73 10.94 14.31
C LYS A 33 -11.82 11.77 13.41
N LEU A 34 -10.60 11.28 13.16
CA LEU A 34 -9.67 11.93 12.23
C LEU A 34 -10.12 11.77 10.78
N SER A 35 -10.60 10.58 10.40
CA SER A 35 -11.11 10.36 9.04
C SER A 35 -12.43 11.09 8.80
N ALA A 36 -13.36 11.14 9.76
CA ALA A 36 -14.63 11.85 9.62
C ALA A 36 -14.43 13.37 9.45
N GLY A 37 -13.51 13.99 10.21
CA GLY A 37 -13.20 15.41 10.04
C GLY A 37 -12.57 15.72 8.67
N PHE A 38 -11.79 14.79 8.12
CA PHE A 38 -11.24 14.91 6.77
C PHE A 38 -12.29 14.64 5.69
N GLU A 39 -13.19 13.68 5.91
CA GLU A 39 -14.35 13.38 5.05
C GLU A 39 -15.27 14.59 4.93
N GLU A 40 -15.66 15.21 6.05
CA GLU A 40 -16.48 16.42 6.07
C GLU A 40 -15.79 17.60 5.36
N TRP A 41 -14.49 17.78 5.58
CA TRP A 41 -13.71 18.82 4.90
C TRP A 41 -13.65 18.60 3.38
N LEU A 42 -13.44 17.36 2.93
CA LEU A 42 -13.42 17.01 1.52
C LEU A 42 -14.80 17.16 0.88
N ALA A 43 -15.85 16.68 1.55
CA ALA A 43 -17.23 16.80 1.09
C ALA A 43 -17.58 18.29 0.89
N GLY A 44 -17.22 19.15 1.85
CA GLY A 44 -17.37 20.60 1.75
C GLY A 44 -16.58 21.23 0.60
N LEU A 45 -15.36 20.75 0.31
CA LEU A 45 -14.54 21.23 -0.81
C LEU A 45 -15.20 20.93 -2.17
N PHE A 46 -15.87 19.78 -2.30
CA PHE A 46 -16.54 19.36 -3.54
C PHE A 46 -18.02 19.73 -3.58
N GLY A 47 -18.57 20.36 -2.54
CA GLY A 47 -19.99 20.72 -2.44
C GLY A 47 -20.91 19.49 -2.34
N LEU A 48 -20.40 18.39 -1.78
CA LEU A 48 -21.13 17.15 -1.55
C LEU A 48 -21.62 17.09 -0.10
N GLU A 49 -22.79 16.48 0.12
CA GLU A 49 -23.28 16.17 1.47
C GLU A 49 -22.48 15.02 2.10
N GLU A 50 -22.14 14.02 1.29
CA GLU A 50 -21.34 12.86 1.69
C GLU A 50 -20.41 12.44 0.53
N LEU A 51 -19.23 11.92 0.86
CA LEU A 51 -18.33 11.36 -0.15
C LEU A 51 -18.86 10.01 -0.65
N PRO A 52 -18.72 9.70 -1.95
CA PRO A 52 -19.19 8.42 -2.51
C PRO A 52 -18.28 7.24 -2.16
N PHE A 53 -17.24 7.43 -1.34
CA PHE A 53 -16.28 6.42 -0.94
C PHE A 53 -15.83 6.65 0.51
N ASP A 54 -15.43 5.57 1.16
CA ASP A 54 -14.85 5.58 2.50
C ASP A 54 -13.38 6.06 2.42
N VAL A 55 -13.07 7.20 3.03
CA VAL A 55 -11.74 7.81 2.99
C VAL A 55 -10.71 6.92 3.64
N ARG A 56 -11.08 6.17 4.69
CA ARG A 56 -10.18 5.24 5.36
C ARG A 56 -9.78 4.13 4.40
N LYS A 57 -10.73 3.54 3.69
CA LYS A 57 -10.45 2.51 2.68
C LYS A 57 -9.61 3.06 1.52
N ALA A 58 -9.88 4.29 1.09
CA ALA A 58 -9.06 4.97 0.08
C ALA A 58 -7.63 5.25 0.57
N ALA A 59 -7.45 5.57 1.84
CA ALA A 59 -6.14 5.77 2.46
C ALA A 59 -5.35 4.46 2.53
N HIS A 60 -5.94 3.37 3.04
CA HIS A 60 -5.30 2.04 3.03
C HIS A 60 -4.92 1.61 1.61
N PHE A 61 -5.83 1.78 0.64
CA PHE A 61 -5.52 1.51 -0.77
C PHE A 61 -4.28 2.30 -1.26
N CYS A 62 -4.17 3.59 -0.92
CA CYS A 62 -3.02 4.42 -1.26
C CYS A 62 -1.74 3.96 -0.54
N GLU A 63 -1.81 3.56 0.73
CA GLU A 63 -0.69 3.03 1.50
C GLU A 63 -0.16 1.73 0.88
N TYR A 64 -1.05 0.82 0.50
CA TYR A 64 -0.68 -0.41 -0.21
C TYR A 64 -0.10 -0.12 -1.59
N ALA A 65 -0.61 0.88 -2.32
CA ALA A 65 0.00 1.33 -3.58
C ALA A 65 1.43 1.85 -3.37
N ALA A 66 1.68 2.64 -2.33
CA ALA A 66 3.03 3.06 -1.98
C ALA A 66 3.92 1.87 -1.60
N PHE A 67 3.40 0.88 -0.87
CA PHE A 67 4.12 -0.36 -0.54
C PHE A 67 4.50 -1.16 -1.81
N GLY A 68 3.55 -1.35 -2.73
CA GLY A 68 3.76 -2.00 -4.02
C GLY A 68 4.81 -1.29 -4.89
N PHE A 69 4.83 0.04 -4.87
CA PHE A 69 5.84 0.82 -5.56
C PHE A 69 7.24 0.61 -4.92
N LEU A 70 7.35 0.75 -3.60
CA LEU A 70 8.62 0.61 -2.87
C LEU A 70 9.22 -0.79 -3.00
N ILE A 71 8.40 -1.86 -2.94
CA ILE A 71 8.90 -3.23 -3.06
C ILE A 71 9.41 -3.50 -4.48
N SER A 72 8.83 -2.83 -5.49
CA SER A 72 9.29 -2.90 -6.88
C SER A 72 10.63 -2.18 -7.08
N VAL A 73 10.82 -1.01 -6.44
CA VAL A 73 12.13 -0.34 -6.36
C VAL A 73 13.16 -1.28 -5.74
N PHE A 74 12.81 -1.92 -4.62
CA PHE A 74 13.68 -2.89 -3.95
C PHE A 74 14.05 -4.07 -4.87
N ALA A 75 13.06 -4.63 -5.59
CA ALA A 75 13.26 -5.75 -6.52
C ALA A 75 14.26 -5.41 -7.65
N VAL A 76 14.11 -4.22 -8.24
CA VAL A 76 15.04 -3.72 -9.28
C VAL A 76 16.43 -3.48 -8.72
N LEU A 77 16.54 -2.83 -7.56
CA LEU A 77 17.84 -2.58 -6.91
C LEU A 77 18.57 -3.88 -6.58
N ARG A 78 17.84 -4.93 -6.14
CA ARG A 78 18.40 -6.27 -5.89
C ARG A 78 18.72 -7.05 -7.16
N LYS A 79 18.27 -6.58 -8.34
CA LYS A 79 18.30 -7.32 -9.61
C LYS A 79 17.60 -8.69 -9.53
N ARG A 80 16.54 -8.79 -8.73
CA ARG A 80 15.81 -10.04 -8.45
C ARG A 80 14.43 -9.98 -9.11
N LEU A 81 14.40 -10.08 -10.44
CA LEU A 81 13.17 -9.94 -11.25
C LEU A 81 12.78 -11.22 -11.98
N THR A 82 13.27 -12.38 -11.54
CA THR A 82 12.84 -13.66 -12.12
C THR A 82 11.39 -13.95 -11.71
N PRO A 83 10.65 -14.81 -12.45
CA PRO A 83 9.26 -15.14 -12.11
C PRO A 83 9.08 -15.61 -10.67
N VAL A 84 10.04 -16.37 -10.13
CA VAL A 84 10.04 -16.82 -8.73
C VAL A 84 10.07 -15.63 -7.75
N TYR A 85 10.96 -14.66 -7.97
CA TYR A 85 11.02 -13.48 -7.08
C TYR A 85 9.79 -12.58 -7.24
N LEU A 86 9.28 -12.40 -8.46
CA LEU A 86 8.05 -11.64 -8.69
C LEU A 86 6.87 -12.28 -7.95
N PHE A 87 6.75 -13.61 -8.02
CA PHE A 87 5.77 -14.35 -7.25
C PHE A 87 5.94 -14.10 -5.75
N CYS A 88 7.16 -14.20 -5.20
CA CYS A 88 7.41 -13.90 -3.78
C CYS A 88 7.00 -12.48 -3.39
N TYR A 89 7.28 -11.46 -4.22
CA TYR A 89 6.88 -10.09 -3.93
C TYR A 89 5.36 -9.89 -3.96
N ILE A 90 4.68 -10.49 -4.93
CA ILE A 90 3.22 -10.45 -5.03
C ILE A 90 2.58 -11.18 -3.83
N SER A 91 3.09 -12.36 -3.49
CA SER A 91 2.66 -13.10 -2.30
C SER A 91 2.92 -12.31 -1.00
N THR A 92 3.98 -11.52 -0.94
CA THR A 92 4.24 -10.62 0.20
C THR A 92 3.16 -9.56 0.31
N GLY A 93 2.76 -8.92 -0.79
CA GLY A 93 1.65 -7.96 -0.80
C GLY A 93 0.34 -8.57 -0.29
N LEU A 94 0.00 -9.77 -0.77
CA LEU A 94 -1.19 -10.51 -0.32
C LEU A 94 -1.10 -10.92 1.16
N PHE A 95 0.07 -11.38 1.61
CA PHE A 95 0.28 -11.75 3.00
C PHE A 95 0.09 -10.55 3.92
N VAL A 96 0.64 -9.39 3.56
CA VAL A 96 0.51 -8.17 4.36
C VAL A 96 -0.95 -7.71 4.44
N SER A 97 -1.76 -7.84 3.38
CA SER A 97 -3.19 -7.52 3.42
C SER A 97 -4.01 -8.52 4.26
N VAL A 98 -3.68 -9.81 4.20
CA VAL A 98 -4.33 -10.81 5.07
C VAL A 98 -3.98 -10.58 6.54
N VAL A 99 -2.73 -10.23 6.85
CA VAL A 99 -2.33 -9.91 8.23
C VAL A 99 -3.01 -8.64 8.72
N ASP A 100 -3.11 -7.62 7.87
CA ASP A 100 -3.79 -6.38 8.22
C ASP A 100 -5.26 -6.64 8.61
N GLU A 101 -5.99 -7.35 7.76
CA GLU A 101 -7.37 -7.74 8.06
C GLU A 101 -7.47 -8.60 9.31
N SER A 102 -6.50 -9.50 9.54
CA SER A 102 -6.45 -10.30 10.77
C SER A 102 -6.30 -9.43 12.01
N ILE A 103 -5.51 -8.36 11.96
CA ILE A 103 -5.38 -7.38 13.04
C ILE A 103 -6.71 -6.62 13.24
N GLN A 104 -7.42 -6.30 12.17
CA GLN A 104 -8.73 -5.65 12.24
C GLN A 104 -9.78 -6.55 12.92
N ILE A 105 -9.76 -7.87 12.66
CA ILE A 105 -10.61 -8.85 13.35
C ILE A 105 -10.36 -8.83 14.86
N LEU A 106 -9.07 -8.82 15.27
CA LEU A 106 -8.69 -8.75 16.68
C LEU A 106 -9.12 -7.43 17.35
N SER A 107 -9.39 -6.40 16.54
CA SER A 107 -9.91 -5.10 16.98
C SER A 107 -11.44 -5.04 16.97
N LEU A 108 -12.13 -6.18 16.96
CA LEU A 108 -13.59 -6.35 16.97
C LEU A 108 -14.29 -5.80 15.73
N ARG A 109 -13.61 -5.77 14.57
CA ARG A 109 -14.22 -5.48 13.28
C ARG A 109 -14.64 -6.77 12.57
N GLY A 110 -15.70 -6.70 11.77
CA GLY A 110 -16.15 -7.84 10.98
C GLY A 110 -15.19 -8.12 9.81
N PRO A 111 -14.69 -9.36 9.63
CA PRO A 111 -13.80 -9.67 8.52
C PRO A 111 -14.49 -9.52 7.16
N MET A 112 -13.86 -8.84 6.23
CA MET A 112 -14.31 -8.75 4.84
C MET A 112 -13.20 -9.10 3.87
N VAL A 113 -13.41 -10.19 3.12
CA VAL A 113 -12.53 -10.56 1.98
C VAL A 113 -12.41 -9.42 0.97
N ALA A 114 -13.47 -8.61 0.83
CA ALA A 114 -13.45 -7.43 -0.03
C ALA A 114 -12.39 -6.40 0.37
N ASP A 115 -12.12 -6.23 1.67
CA ASP A 115 -11.13 -5.28 2.16
C ASP A 115 -9.70 -5.78 1.88
N VAL A 116 -9.43 -7.07 2.11
CA VAL A 116 -8.18 -7.73 1.70
C VAL A 116 -7.91 -7.58 0.20
N LEU A 117 -8.95 -7.78 -0.63
CA LEU A 117 -8.85 -7.66 -2.08
C LEU A 117 -8.63 -6.21 -2.52
N LEU A 118 -9.26 -5.24 -1.86
CA LEU A 118 -9.09 -3.82 -2.14
C LEU A 118 -7.65 -3.38 -1.85
N ASP A 119 -7.13 -3.72 -0.68
CA ASP A 119 -5.74 -3.41 -0.30
C ASP A 119 -4.73 -4.09 -1.21
N PHE A 120 -4.98 -5.36 -1.55
CA PHE A 120 -4.15 -6.08 -2.51
C PHE A 120 -4.22 -5.47 -3.92
N ALA A 121 -5.37 -4.95 -4.35
CA ALA A 121 -5.50 -4.22 -5.61
C ALA A 121 -4.69 -2.91 -5.58
N GLY A 122 -4.68 -2.19 -4.45
CA GLY A 122 -3.82 -1.03 -4.24
C GLY A 122 -2.35 -1.39 -4.41
N PHE A 123 -1.91 -2.48 -3.78
CA PHE A 123 -0.56 -3.02 -3.94
C PHE A 123 -0.21 -3.30 -5.41
N LEU A 124 -1.07 -4.01 -6.13
CA LEU A 124 -0.86 -4.34 -7.54
C LEU A 124 -0.80 -3.08 -8.42
N LEU A 125 -1.61 -2.06 -8.12
CA LEU A 125 -1.57 -0.78 -8.81
C LEU A 125 -0.19 -0.12 -8.68
N GLY A 126 0.31 0.03 -7.45
CA GLY A 126 1.63 0.61 -7.19
C GLY A 126 2.77 -0.18 -7.82
N PHE A 127 2.69 -1.50 -7.73
CA PHE A 127 3.63 -2.42 -8.38
C PHE A 127 3.64 -2.23 -9.91
N GLY A 128 2.46 -2.20 -10.54
CA GLY A 128 2.29 -2.00 -11.97
C GLY A 128 2.78 -0.62 -12.45
N ILE A 129 2.43 0.46 -11.74
CA ILE A 129 2.87 1.83 -12.05
C ILE A 129 4.39 1.91 -12.07
N PHE A 130 5.08 1.33 -11.07
CA PHE A 130 6.54 1.33 -11.05
C PHE A 130 7.13 0.67 -12.31
N PHE A 131 6.66 -0.53 -12.67
CA PHE A 131 7.19 -1.23 -13.84
C PHE A 131 6.87 -0.53 -15.15
N LEU A 132 5.71 0.12 -15.24
CA LEU A 132 5.33 0.95 -16.39
C LEU A 132 6.30 2.14 -16.54
N LEU A 133 6.52 2.90 -15.47
CA LEU A 133 7.46 4.02 -15.47
C LEU A 133 8.88 3.56 -15.75
N HIS A 134 9.32 2.47 -15.10
CA HIS A 134 10.64 1.89 -15.33
C HIS A 134 10.84 1.41 -16.77
N ARG A 135 9.77 0.99 -17.47
CA ARG A 135 9.82 0.66 -18.90
C ARG A 135 9.89 1.92 -19.78
N ILE A 136 9.10 2.94 -19.50
CA ILE A 136 9.05 4.20 -20.27
C ILE A 136 10.37 4.96 -20.17
N PHE A 137 10.91 5.10 -18.96
CA PHE A 137 12.12 5.87 -18.67
C PHE A 137 13.40 5.04 -18.74
N ARG A 138 13.33 3.79 -19.21
CA ARG A 138 14.54 2.99 -19.37
C ARG A 138 15.38 3.63 -20.48
N PRO A 139 16.58 4.16 -20.19
CA PRO A 139 17.41 4.73 -21.25
C PRO A 139 17.67 3.62 -22.26
N LYS A 140 17.38 3.89 -23.54
CA LYS A 140 17.78 3.01 -24.64
C LYS A 140 19.28 2.83 -24.47
N ARG A 141 19.74 1.60 -24.20
CA ARG A 141 21.18 1.31 -24.27
C ARG A 141 21.60 1.69 -25.69
N ALA A 142 22.45 2.71 -25.82
CA ALA A 142 23.16 2.95 -27.07
C ALA A 142 23.87 1.63 -27.40
N GLN A 143 23.48 1.02 -28.52
CA GLN A 143 24.15 -0.13 -29.10
C GLN A 143 25.48 0.32 -29.70
#